data_AF-A0ABD7MAV7-F1
#
_entry.id   AF-A0ABD7MAV7-F1
#
_cell.length_a   1.000
_cell.length_b   1.000
_cell.length_c   1.000
_cell.angle_alpha   90.00
_cell.angle_beta   90.00
_cell.angle_gamma   90.00
#
_symmetry.space_group_name_H-M   'P 1'
#
loop_
_entity.id
_entity.type
_entity.pdbx_description
1 polymer ?
#
loop_
_entity_poly.entity_id
_entity_poly.type
_entity_poly.pdbx_seq_one_letter_code
_entity_poly.pdbx_strand_id
1 'polypeptide(L)'
;MASPWVEDDEPTDWEGPATADDDEQTGTPLPYVDPEVAAELAGEGPPVWMGTRWREIEAELQWEAWNTLRRWVDWFVAEYRLVTSVVPPCWYKHSDITAELYAAMCMEYKVWEEQAPGLGPMMMWHPHVEMLTARLRRMVDEAGCAKIGQHKEPEAYGNRAAFTLDYDEDDFTAWAGATREQATLERPKEGVRYIRARLHTAEGKEVAISNPVGLAARGTPLEATAVLETTSSTPDNPNVCVTVSNSPPGLQLKWQTSKNGRDWNRGW
;
A
#
# COMPACT_ATOMS: atom_id res chain seq x y z
N MET A 1 51.15 -0.65 43.25
CA MET A 1 50.60 0.69 42.93
C MET A 1 49.09 0.54 42.95
N ALA A 2 48.45 1.05 43.99
CA ALA A 2 47.01 0.93 44.21
C ALA A 2 46.30 2.17 43.64
N SER A 3 45.15 1.98 42.99
CA SER A 3 44.35 3.05 42.39
C SER A 3 43.81 4.01 43.47
N PRO A 4 43.92 5.34 43.28
CA PRO A 4 43.62 6.34 44.31
C PRO A 4 42.16 6.83 44.34
N TRP A 5 41.18 6.03 43.92
CA TRP A 5 39.79 6.49 43.74
C TRP A 5 38.71 5.58 44.34
N VAL A 6 38.96 5.02 45.51
CA VAL A 6 37.87 4.52 46.36
C VAL A 6 38.19 4.94 47.79
N GLU A 7 37.75 6.14 48.15
CA GLU A 7 37.54 6.48 49.56
C GLU A 7 36.08 6.15 49.87
N ASP A 8 35.90 5.33 50.90
CA ASP A 8 34.61 4.98 51.49
C ASP A 8 33.95 6.25 52.03
N ASP A 9 32.92 6.75 51.35
CA ASP A 9 31.95 7.67 51.96
C ASP A 9 30.76 6.85 52.46
N GLU A 10 30.51 7.00 53.77
CA GLU A 10 29.40 6.40 54.52
C GLU A 10 28.05 6.67 53.85
N PRO A 11 27.06 5.74 53.98
CA PRO A 11 25.74 5.96 53.40
C PRO A 11 25.04 7.09 54.17
N THR A 12 25.00 8.29 53.58
CA THR A 12 24.13 9.36 54.05
C THR A 12 22.68 8.92 53.96
N ASP A 13 22.03 8.97 55.11
CA ASP A 13 20.62 8.70 55.42
C ASP A 13 19.69 9.19 54.28
N TRP A 14 19.20 8.26 53.47
CA TRP A 14 18.19 8.53 52.46
C TRP A 14 16.84 8.63 53.17
N GLU A 15 16.39 9.85 53.44
CA GLU A 15 15.02 10.10 53.90
C GLU A 15 14.03 9.39 52.96
N GLY A 16 13.12 8.61 53.55
CA GLY A 16 12.13 7.81 52.85
C GLY A 16 11.22 8.61 51.91
N PRO A 17 10.43 7.92 51.07
CA PRO A 17 9.75 8.55 49.94
C PRO A 17 8.83 9.66 50.42
N ALA A 18 8.99 10.85 49.82
CA ALA A 18 7.97 11.87 49.87
C ALA A 18 6.65 11.23 49.44
N THR A 19 5.66 11.34 50.33
CA THR A 19 4.30 10.88 50.12
C THR A 19 3.78 11.42 48.79
N ALA A 20 3.30 10.51 47.95
CA ALA A 20 2.53 10.84 46.77
C ALA A 20 1.23 11.53 47.22
N ASP A 21 1.19 12.85 47.12
CA ASP A 21 -0.06 13.56 46.84
C ASP A 21 -0.05 13.88 45.35
N ASP A 22 -0.95 13.18 44.67
CA ASP A 22 -1.34 13.33 43.28
C ASP A 22 -2.22 14.58 43.19
N ASP A 23 -1.75 15.63 42.52
CA ASP A 23 -2.60 16.55 41.76
C ASP A 23 -1.70 17.45 40.86
N GLU A 24 -1.81 17.23 39.55
CA GLU A 24 -1.57 18.19 38.46
C GLU A 24 -0.31 19.08 38.54
N GLN A 25 0.89 18.51 38.38
CA GLN A 25 2.05 19.31 37.98
C GLN A 25 2.03 19.57 36.46
N THR A 26 1.10 20.43 36.04
CA THR A 26 1.22 21.17 34.77
C THR A 26 2.46 22.05 34.86
N GLY A 27 3.33 21.97 33.85
CA GLY A 27 4.54 22.80 33.78
C GLY A 27 4.19 24.27 34.01
N THR A 28 4.99 24.95 34.82
CA THR A 28 4.78 26.38 35.14
C THR A 28 4.68 27.17 33.82
N PRO A 29 3.54 27.82 33.52
CA PRO A 29 3.42 28.58 32.28
C PRO A 29 4.39 29.76 32.34
N LEU A 30 5.20 29.95 31.30
CA LEU A 30 6.01 31.15 31.16
C LEU A 30 5.10 32.39 31.29
N PRO A 31 5.45 33.39 32.11
CA PRO A 31 4.58 34.52 32.34
C PRO A 31 4.61 35.43 31.10
N TYR A 32 3.45 35.50 30.45
CA TYR A 32 3.08 36.45 29.39
C TYR A 32 3.78 36.25 28.03
N VAL A 33 3.36 35.21 27.31
CA VAL A 33 3.29 35.30 25.85
C VAL A 33 1.83 35.55 25.51
N ASP A 34 1.54 36.67 24.86
CA ASP A 34 0.21 36.98 24.32
C ASP A 34 -0.25 35.80 23.45
N PRO A 35 -1.47 35.26 23.57
CA PRO A 35 -1.94 34.15 22.75
C PRO A 35 -1.82 34.40 21.24
N GLU A 36 -1.85 35.65 20.79
CA GLU A 36 -1.62 36.02 19.39
C GLU A 36 -0.13 35.88 19.02
N VAL A 37 0.77 36.27 19.91
CA VAL A 37 2.23 36.08 19.77
C VAL A 37 2.62 34.60 19.95
N ALA A 38 1.91 33.85 20.79
CA ALA A 38 2.09 32.41 20.94
C ALA A 38 1.60 31.66 19.69
N ALA A 39 0.56 32.17 19.01
CA ALA A 39 0.10 31.66 17.73
C ALA A 39 1.01 32.07 16.57
N GLU A 40 1.65 33.25 16.60
CA GLU A 40 2.70 33.63 15.65
C GLU A 40 4.04 32.89 15.91
N LEU A 41 4.38 32.60 17.16
CA LEU A 41 5.58 31.82 17.53
C LEU A 41 5.40 30.30 17.34
N ALA A 42 4.17 29.80 17.46
CA ALA A 42 3.79 28.47 16.99
C ALA A 42 3.80 28.54 15.46
N GLY A 43 5.00 28.49 14.90
CA GLY A 43 5.30 28.86 13.51
C GLY A 43 4.26 28.38 12.51
N GLU A 44 4.08 29.18 11.46
CA GLU A 44 3.29 28.84 10.27
C GLU A 44 3.40 27.34 10.02
N GLY A 45 2.28 26.64 10.17
CA GLY A 45 2.24 25.19 10.03
C GLY A 45 2.84 24.74 8.69
N PRO A 46 3.05 23.43 8.50
CA PRO A 46 3.61 22.94 7.24
C PRO A 46 2.88 23.57 6.06
N PRO A 47 3.60 23.96 4.99
CA PRO A 47 2.96 24.47 3.78
C PRO A 47 1.84 23.54 3.33
N VAL A 48 0.72 24.09 2.84
CA VAL A 48 -0.51 23.33 2.54
C VAL A 48 -0.27 22.16 1.56
N TRP A 49 0.74 22.29 0.69
CA TRP A 49 1.10 21.25 -0.28
C TRP A 49 1.88 20.08 0.35
N MET A 50 2.46 20.25 1.54
CA MET A 50 3.32 19.27 2.21
C MET A 50 2.52 18.04 2.66
N GLY A 51 2.93 16.86 2.21
CA GLY A 51 2.22 15.59 2.48
C GLY A 51 1.15 15.22 1.46
N THR A 52 0.75 16.14 0.57
CA THR A 52 -0.06 15.79 -0.62
C THR A 52 0.81 15.04 -1.63
N ARG A 53 0.23 14.13 -2.43
CA ARG A 53 1.01 13.41 -3.45
C ARG A 53 1.63 14.41 -4.42
N TRP A 54 2.91 14.22 -4.76
CA TRP A 54 3.64 15.15 -5.64
C TRP A 54 2.90 15.52 -6.94
N ARG A 55 2.25 14.54 -7.57
CA ARG A 55 1.48 14.70 -8.81
C ARG A 55 0.14 15.43 -8.63
N GLU A 56 -0.33 15.56 -7.40
CA GLU A 56 -1.61 16.16 -7.03
C GLU A 56 -1.44 17.56 -6.41
N ILE A 57 -0.21 18.08 -6.33
CA ILE A 57 0.03 19.46 -5.87
C ILE A 57 -0.54 20.44 -6.90
N GLU A 58 -1.40 21.34 -6.43
CA GLU A 58 -2.04 22.39 -7.22
C GLU A 58 -1.01 23.26 -7.96
N ALA A 59 -1.35 23.68 -9.18
CA ALA A 59 -0.43 24.36 -10.08
C ALA A 59 0.16 25.64 -9.48
N GLU A 60 -0.63 26.36 -8.69
CA GLU A 60 -0.28 27.59 -7.99
C GLU A 60 0.79 27.35 -6.93
N LEU A 61 0.79 26.18 -6.28
CA LEU A 61 1.71 25.81 -5.21
C LEU A 61 2.96 25.10 -5.72
N GLN A 62 2.95 24.60 -6.96
CA GLN A 62 4.07 23.82 -7.50
C GLN A 62 5.39 24.60 -7.50
N TRP A 63 5.37 25.90 -7.81
CA TRP A 63 6.60 26.69 -7.86
C TRP A 63 7.30 26.75 -6.49
N GLU A 64 6.52 26.92 -5.43
CA GLU A 64 7.03 26.91 -4.07
C GLU A 64 7.54 25.51 -3.67
N ALA A 65 6.74 24.48 -3.94
CA ALA A 65 7.10 23.09 -3.66
C ALA A 65 8.41 22.67 -4.36
N TRP A 66 8.59 23.05 -5.63
CA TRP A 66 9.83 22.80 -6.38
C TRP A 66 11.05 23.48 -5.76
N ASN A 67 10.93 24.74 -5.37
CA ASN A 67 12.06 25.47 -4.77
C ASN A 67 12.39 24.97 -3.36
N THR A 68 11.39 24.59 -2.59
CA THR A 68 11.59 23.98 -1.27
C THR A 68 12.23 22.60 -1.39
N LEU A 69 11.72 21.75 -2.28
CA LEU A 69 12.32 20.44 -2.55
C LEU A 69 13.76 20.58 -3.03
N ARG A 70 14.07 21.53 -3.92
CA ARG A 70 15.44 21.77 -4.38
C ARG A 70 16.37 22.10 -3.22
N ARG A 71 16.00 23.04 -2.35
CA ARG A 71 16.81 23.42 -1.17
C ARG A 71 17.03 22.24 -0.24
N TRP A 72 15.98 21.45 -0.03
CA TRP A 72 16.06 20.25 0.79
C TRP A 72 16.98 19.19 0.19
N VAL A 73 16.90 18.95 -1.12
CA VAL A 73 17.79 18.02 -1.83
C VAL A 73 19.25 18.48 -1.75
N ASP A 74 19.51 19.78 -1.88
CA ASP A 74 20.86 20.35 -1.75
C ASP A 74 21.44 20.08 -0.34
N TRP A 75 20.64 20.25 0.72
CA TRP A 75 21.01 19.86 2.08
C TRP A 75 21.24 18.35 2.19
N PHE A 76 20.31 17.54 1.71
CA PHE A 76 20.36 16.08 1.82
C PHE A 76 21.62 15.50 1.16
N VAL A 77 21.98 16.01 -0.02
CA VAL A 77 23.20 15.63 -0.73
C VAL A 77 24.45 16.05 0.04
N ALA A 78 24.47 17.27 0.61
CA ALA A 78 25.60 17.78 1.37
C ALA A 78 25.82 17.02 2.70
N GLU A 79 24.74 16.78 3.44
CA GLU A 79 24.74 16.13 4.75
C GLU A 79 25.17 14.65 4.65
N TYR A 80 24.53 13.91 3.75
CA TYR A 80 24.79 12.47 3.56
C TYR A 80 25.88 12.19 2.53
N ARG A 81 26.54 13.23 2.00
CA ARG A 81 27.63 13.15 1.01
C ARG A 81 27.28 12.27 -0.19
N LEU A 82 26.08 12.48 -0.73
CA LEU A 82 25.54 11.67 -1.81
C LEU A 82 26.25 12.00 -3.13
N VAL A 83 26.57 10.95 -3.89
CA VAL A 83 27.22 11.07 -5.19
C VAL A 83 26.18 11.10 -6.32
N THR A 84 26.63 11.47 -7.53
CA THR A 84 25.75 11.57 -8.73
C THR A 84 25.10 10.27 -9.14
N SER A 85 25.63 9.11 -8.72
CA SER A 85 24.99 7.80 -8.90
C SER A 85 23.84 7.54 -7.92
N VAL A 86 23.62 8.41 -6.94
CA VAL A 86 22.47 8.39 -6.02
C VAL A 86 21.49 9.51 -6.39
N VAL A 87 21.97 10.74 -6.50
CA VAL A 87 21.15 11.90 -6.88
C VAL A 87 21.85 12.64 -8.03
N PRO A 88 21.40 12.45 -9.29
CA PRO A 88 22.03 13.08 -10.43
C PRO A 88 21.61 14.56 -10.53
N PRO A 89 22.41 15.44 -11.16
CA PRO A 89 22.04 16.85 -11.35
C PRO A 89 20.73 17.07 -12.14
N CYS A 90 20.30 16.05 -12.91
CA CYS A 90 19.05 16.07 -13.66
C CYS A 90 17.88 15.41 -12.92
N TRP A 91 17.98 15.17 -11.61
CA TRP A 91 16.93 14.48 -10.81
C TRP A 91 15.52 15.03 -11.03
N TYR A 92 15.38 16.36 -11.19
CA TYR A 92 14.09 17.04 -11.41
C TYR A 92 13.42 16.69 -12.75
N LYS A 93 14.15 16.08 -13.69
CA LYS A 93 13.62 15.56 -14.95
C LYS A 93 13.12 14.11 -14.84
N HIS A 94 13.38 13.46 -13.71
CA HIS A 94 13.01 12.08 -13.46
C HIS A 94 11.88 12.05 -12.42
N SER A 95 10.66 11.78 -12.87
CA SER A 95 9.46 11.88 -12.02
C SER A 95 9.43 10.87 -10.87
N ASP A 96 10.05 9.71 -11.06
CA ASP A 96 10.23 8.66 -10.06
C ASP A 96 11.21 9.12 -8.97
N ILE A 97 12.38 9.63 -9.35
CA ILE A 97 13.39 10.18 -8.43
C ILE A 97 12.81 11.37 -7.66
N THR A 98 12.11 12.26 -8.35
CA THR A 98 11.47 13.44 -7.74
C THR A 98 10.43 13.02 -6.69
N ALA A 99 9.56 12.06 -7.01
CA ALA A 99 8.55 11.58 -6.07
C ALA A 99 9.18 10.90 -4.83
N GLU A 100 10.26 10.15 -5.03
CA GLU A 100 11.00 9.49 -3.95
C GLU A 100 11.68 10.50 -3.01
N LEU A 101 12.35 11.52 -3.57
CA LEU A 101 12.98 12.60 -2.78
C LEU A 101 11.93 13.44 -2.03
N TYR A 102 10.80 13.72 -2.67
CA TYR A 102 9.71 14.44 -2.02
C TYR A 102 9.11 13.65 -0.84
N ALA A 103 8.91 12.34 -1.00
CA ALA A 103 8.44 11.50 0.10
C ALA A 103 9.44 11.48 1.28
N ALA A 104 10.74 11.49 0.99
CA ALA A 104 11.78 11.59 2.00
C ALA A 104 11.74 12.93 2.75
N MET A 105 11.56 14.05 2.05
CA MET A 105 11.37 15.36 2.65
C MET A 105 10.16 15.39 3.59
N CYS A 106 9.03 14.80 3.20
CA CYS A 106 7.84 14.68 4.05
C CYS A 106 8.11 13.86 5.32
N MET A 107 8.90 12.78 5.21
CA MET A 107 9.28 11.96 6.36
C MET A 107 10.21 12.70 7.32
N GLU A 108 11.21 13.40 6.80
CA GLU A 108 12.16 14.18 7.59
C GLU A 108 11.43 15.29 8.37
N TYR A 109 10.53 16.03 7.69
CA TYR A 109 9.63 16.99 8.33
C TYR A 109 8.81 16.33 9.44
N LYS A 110 8.16 15.20 9.16
CA LYS A 110 7.34 14.50 10.16
C LYS A 110 8.14 14.07 11.40
N VAL A 111 9.41 13.72 11.21
CA VAL A 111 10.28 13.23 12.29
C VAL A 111 10.80 14.36 13.19
N TRP A 112 11.06 15.55 12.63
CA TRP A 112 11.67 16.66 13.37
C TRP A 112 10.72 17.78 13.75
N GLU A 113 9.78 18.13 12.88
CA GLU A 113 8.89 19.30 13.05
C GLU A 113 7.61 18.97 13.83
N GLU A 114 7.44 17.73 14.31
CA GLU A 114 6.41 17.40 15.31
C GLU A 114 6.71 17.99 16.71
N GLN A 115 7.84 18.70 16.87
CA GLN A 115 8.25 19.46 18.06
C GLN A 115 8.23 18.68 19.39
N ALA A 116 8.22 17.35 19.32
CA ALA A 116 8.32 16.46 20.47
C ALA A 116 9.68 15.75 20.43
N PRO A 117 10.51 15.85 21.50
CA PRO A 117 11.73 15.06 21.58
C PRO A 117 11.36 13.57 21.56
N GLY A 118 11.79 12.87 20.52
CA GLY A 118 11.44 11.48 20.29
C GLY A 118 12.57 10.69 19.63
N LEU A 119 12.42 9.38 19.60
CA LEU A 119 13.38 8.47 18.97
C LEU A 119 13.18 8.34 17.45
N GLY A 120 12.21 9.06 16.87
CA GLY A 120 11.88 9.06 15.45
C GLY A 120 13.09 9.24 14.51
N PRO A 121 14.03 10.16 14.79
CA PRO A 121 15.23 10.32 13.98
C PRO A 121 16.07 9.05 13.88
N MET A 122 16.30 8.38 15.01
CA MET A 122 17.15 7.19 15.06
C MET A 122 16.41 5.94 14.56
N MET A 123 15.12 5.83 14.87
CA MET A 123 14.33 4.61 14.60
C MET A 123 13.65 4.62 13.24
N MET A 124 13.34 5.80 12.69
CA MET A 124 12.62 5.96 11.42
C MET A 124 13.50 6.63 10.36
N TRP A 125 14.01 7.83 10.62
CA TRP A 125 14.68 8.60 9.56
C TRP A 125 15.97 7.91 9.05
N HIS A 126 16.96 7.72 9.91
CA HIS A 126 18.27 7.20 9.49
C HIS A 126 18.22 5.81 8.84
N PRO A 127 17.43 4.83 9.36
CA PRO A 127 17.25 3.55 8.67
C PRO A 127 16.63 3.71 7.28
N HIS A 128 15.66 4.61 7.15
CA HIS A 128 15.02 4.88 5.87
C HIS A 128 15.93 5.62 4.88
N VAL A 129 16.89 6.44 5.34
CA VAL A 129 17.90 7.09 4.48
C VAL A 129 18.76 6.05 3.74
N GLU A 130 19.16 4.96 4.41
CA GLU A 130 19.90 3.88 3.76
C GLU A 130 19.07 3.19 2.68
N MET A 131 17.82 2.83 3.03
CA MET A 131 16.89 2.19 2.10
C MET A 131 16.56 3.09 0.90
N LEU A 132 16.35 4.38 1.15
CA LEU A 132 16.13 5.42 0.16
C LEU A 132 17.31 5.51 -0.81
N THR A 133 18.53 5.60 -0.27
CA THR A 133 19.77 5.68 -1.06
C THR A 133 19.90 4.45 -1.97
N ALA A 134 19.58 3.26 -1.49
CA ALA A 134 19.59 2.05 -2.29
C ALA A 134 18.55 2.09 -3.44
N ARG A 135 17.32 2.56 -3.17
CA ARG A 135 16.29 2.72 -4.22
C ARG A 135 16.69 3.76 -5.26
N LEU A 136 17.18 4.91 -4.82
CA LEU A 136 17.64 6.00 -5.69
C LEU A 136 18.76 5.52 -6.61
N ARG A 137 19.75 4.79 -6.10
CA ARG A 137 20.82 4.20 -6.94
C ARG A 137 20.27 3.34 -8.06
N ARG A 138 19.28 2.50 -7.76
CA ARG A 138 18.64 1.65 -8.77
C ARG A 138 17.91 2.49 -9.83
N MET A 139 17.11 3.47 -9.40
CA MET A 139 16.39 4.37 -10.31
C MET A 139 17.35 5.14 -11.24
N VAL A 140 18.45 5.65 -10.69
CA VAL A 140 19.49 6.37 -11.45
C VAL A 140 20.24 5.45 -12.40
N ASP A 141 20.50 4.21 -12.01
CA ASP A 141 21.14 3.20 -12.85
C ASP A 141 20.25 2.83 -14.06
N GLU A 142 18.96 2.62 -13.80
CA GLU A 142 17.92 2.35 -14.81
C GLU A 142 17.76 3.56 -15.77
N ALA A 143 17.79 4.78 -15.25
CA ALA A 143 17.75 6.01 -16.06
C ALA A 143 19.03 6.22 -16.91
N GLY A 144 20.17 5.64 -16.51
CA GLY A 144 21.44 5.68 -17.23
C GLY A 144 22.14 7.06 -17.31
N CYS A 145 21.53 8.11 -16.78
CA CYS A 145 22.01 9.49 -16.91
C CYS A 145 23.35 9.73 -16.21
N ALA A 146 23.58 9.10 -15.06
CA ALA A 146 24.81 9.25 -14.29
C ALA A 146 26.03 8.61 -14.99
N LYS A 147 25.84 7.49 -15.71
CA LYS A 147 26.91 6.81 -16.46
C LYS A 147 27.35 7.60 -17.69
N ILE A 148 26.40 8.23 -18.36
CA ILE A 148 26.62 9.00 -19.59
C ILE A 148 27.12 10.43 -19.26
N GLY A 149 26.85 10.92 -18.05
CA GLY A 149 27.16 12.29 -17.63
C GLY A 149 26.23 13.34 -18.25
N GLN A 150 25.18 12.90 -18.94
CA GLN A 150 24.15 13.75 -19.54
C GLN A 150 22.78 13.14 -19.31
N HIS A 151 21.74 13.99 -19.25
CA HIS A 151 20.37 13.52 -19.14
C HIS A 151 19.97 12.73 -20.39
N LYS A 152 19.34 11.58 -20.16
CA LYS A 152 18.81 10.68 -21.19
C LYS A 152 17.30 10.63 -21.06
N GLU A 153 16.61 10.99 -22.13
CA GLU A 153 15.16 10.84 -22.23
C GLU A 153 14.79 9.34 -22.30
N PRO A 154 13.65 8.94 -21.71
CA PRO A 154 13.12 7.59 -21.84
C PRO A 154 12.95 7.14 -23.30
N GLU A 155 13.41 5.94 -23.63
CA GLU A 155 13.29 5.40 -24.98
C GLU A 155 11.84 4.96 -25.28
N ALA A 156 11.26 5.52 -26.34
CA ALA A 156 9.98 5.07 -26.87
C ALA A 156 10.10 3.66 -27.47
N TYR A 157 9.07 2.85 -27.30
CA TYR A 157 9.01 1.50 -27.88
C TYR A 157 8.10 1.51 -29.11
N GLY A 158 8.68 1.63 -30.31
CA GLY A 158 7.88 1.73 -31.54
C GLY A 158 7.02 2.99 -31.54
N ASN A 159 5.70 2.84 -31.62
CA ASN A 159 4.75 3.97 -31.63
C ASN A 159 4.25 4.39 -30.23
N ARG A 160 4.67 3.73 -29.14
CA ARG A 160 4.28 4.10 -27.77
C ARG A 160 5.37 4.87 -27.05
N ALA A 161 4.96 5.87 -26.28
CA ALA A 161 5.83 6.53 -25.33
C ALA A 161 6.39 5.52 -24.32
N ALA A 162 7.58 5.79 -23.81
CA ALA A 162 8.17 4.98 -22.75
C ALA A 162 7.23 4.93 -21.54
N PHE A 163 7.21 3.79 -20.84
CA PHE A 163 6.44 3.60 -19.61
C PHE A 163 4.92 3.84 -19.71
N THR A 164 4.37 3.89 -20.93
CA THR A 164 2.92 3.91 -21.16
C THR A 164 2.45 2.50 -21.53
N LEU A 165 1.48 2.00 -20.78
CA LEU A 165 0.80 0.75 -21.08
C LEU A 165 -0.35 1.03 -22.05
N ASP A 166 -0.48 0.15 -23.03
CA ASP A 166 -1.58 0.17 -24.00
C ASP A 166 -2.57 -0.91 -23.55
N TYR A 167 -3.60 -0.49 -22.83
CA TYR A 167 -4.64 -1.39 -22.36
C TYR A 167 -5.69 -1.56 -23.45
N ASP A 168 -6.28 -2.74 -23.52
CA ASP A 168 -7.58 -2.88 -24.15
C ASP A 168 -8.62 -2.24 -23.20
N GLU A 169 -9.02 -1.01 -23.52
CA GLU A 169 -9.95 -0.21 -22.69
C GLU A 169 -11.32 -0.90 -22.55
N ASP A 170 -11.76 -1.65 -23.56
CA ASP A 170 -13.01 -2.39 -23.52
C ASP A 170 -12.90 -3.58 -22.56
N ASP A 171 -11.80 -4.34 -22.62
CA ASP A 171 -11.52 -5.44 -21.69
C ASP A 171 -11.34 -4.92 -20.25
N PHE A 172 -10.60 -3.83 -20.06
CA PHE A 172 -10.41 -3.20 -18.76
C PHE A 172 -11.75 -2.76 -18.16
N THR A 173 -12.60 -2.09 -18.94
CA THR A 173 -13.92 -1.64 -18.49
C THR A 173 -14.84 -2.82 -18.15
N ALA A 174 -14.83 -3.87 -18.98
CA ALA A 174 -15.59 -5.09 -18.72
C ALA A 174 -15.12 -5.77 -17.43
N TRP A 175 -13.81 -5.83 -17.19
CA TRP A 175 -13.23 -6.41 -15.99
C TRP A 175 -13.51 -5.56 -14.74
N ALA A 176 -13.29 -4.24 -14.82
CA ALA A 176 -13.47 -3.32 -13.70
C ALA A 176 -14.95 -3.18 -13.29
N GLY A 177 -15.87 -3.29 -14.25
CA GLY A 177 -17.31 -3.28 -14.00
C GLY A 177 -17.88 -4.61 -13.47
N ALA A 178 -17.10 -5.70 -13.50
CA ALA A 178 -17.58 -7.01 -13.05
C ALA A 178 -17.70 -7.07 -11.52
N THR A 179 -18.93 -7.06 -11.00
CA THR A 179 -19.19 -7.29 -9.57
C THR A 179 -19.11 -8.78 -9.25
N ARG A 180 -18.37 -9.15 -8.19
CA ARG A 180 -18.23 -10.53 -7.73
C ARG A 180 -18.65 -10.65 -6.28
N GLU A 181 -19.63 -11.50 -6.03
CA GLU A 181 -20.04 -11.89 -4.69
C GLU A 181 -19.79 -13.40 -4.52
N GLN A 182 -19.08 -13.76 -3.44
CA GLN A 182 -18.78 -15.15 -3.12
C GLN A 182 -19.41 -15.50 -1.78
N ALA A 183 -20.24 -16.54 -1.77
CA ALA A 183 -20.86 -17.07 -0.56
C ALA A 183 -20.41 -18.51 -0.32
N THR A 184 -19.88 -18.77 0.88
CA THR A 184 -19.57 -20.13 1.33
C THR A 184 -20.83 -20.78 1.88
N LEU A 185 -21.19 -21.94 1.34
CA LEU A 185 -22.44 -22.63 1.65
C LEU A 185 -22.17 -24.01 2.23
N GLU A 186 -22.83 -24.34 3.33
CA GLU A 186 -22.72 -25.68 3.93
C GLU A 186 -23.36 -26.74 3.02
N ARG A 187 -22.61 -27.82 2.79
CA ARG A 187 -23.10 -28.97 2.02
C ARG A 187 -24.18 -29.72 2.82
N PRO A 188 -25.33 -30.08 2.23
CA PRO A 188 -26.34 -30.86 2.93
C PRO A 188 -25.81 -32.25 3.33
N LYS A 189 -26.29 -32.77 4.47
CA LYS A 189 -25.92 -34.10 4.98
C LYS A 189 -26.55 -35.23 4.15
N GLU A 190 -27.75 -35.00 3.60
CA GLU A 190 -28.47 -35.94 2.73
C GLU A 190 -29.16 -35.18 1.58
N GLY A 191 -29.26 -35.81 0.41
CA GLY A 191 -29.95 -35.25 -0.76
C GLY A 191 -29.18 -34.15 -1.49
N VAL A 192 -29.92 -33.30 -2.22
CA VAL A 192 -29.39 -32.19 -3.05
C VAL A 192 -30.06 -30.89 -2.64
N ARG A 193 -29.27 -29.85 -2.32
CA ARG A 193 -29.74 -28.47 -2.09
C ARG A 193 -29.51 -27.66 -3.35
N TYR A 194 -30.56 -27.09 -3.94
CA TYR A 194 -30.45 -26.21 -5.11
C TYR A 194 -30.35 -24.75 -4.68
N ILE A 195 -29.45 -24.00 -5.29
CA ILE A 195 -29.20 -22.58 -5.01
C ILE A 195 -29.14 -21.83 -6.32
N ARG A 196 -29.66 -20.60 -6.34
CA ARG A 196 -29.57 -19.69 -7.49
C ARG A 196 -29.37 -18.26 -7.01
N ALA A 197 -28.62 -17.48 -7.76
CA ALA A 197 -28.52 -16.04 -7.63
C ALA A 197 -29.59 -15.34 -8.48
N ARG A 198 -30.13 -14.24 -7.95
CA ARG A 198 -31.01 -13.30 -8.64
C ARG A 198 -30.41 -11.90 -8.53
N LEU A 199 -30.30 -11.22 -9.66
CA LEU A 199 -29.82 -9.86 -9.71
C LEU A 199 -31.02 -8.91 -9.75
N HIS A 200 -31.03 -7.95 -8.85
CA HIS A 200 -32.04 -6.90 -8.77
C HIS A 200 -31.39 -5.53 -9.04
N THR A 201 -32.13 -4.63 -9.68
CA THR A 201 -31.77 -3.20 -9.76
C THR A 201 -31.84 -2.54 -8.38
N ALA A 202 -31.28 -1.33 -8.26
CA ALA A 202 -31.43 -0.49 -7.07
C ALA A 202 -32.92 -0.19 -6.72
N GLU A 203 -33.80 -0.23 -7.71
CA GLU A 203 -35.25 -0.04 -7.57
C GLU A 203 -36.00 -1.35 -7.23
N GLY A 204 -35.27 -2.45 -7.01
CA GLY A 204 -35.81 -3.77 -6.63
C GLY A 204 -36.30 -4.63 -7.80
N LYS A 205 -36.31 -4.11 -9.03
CA LYS A 205 -36.72 -4.86 -10.24
C LYS A 205 -35.71 -5.97 -10.56
N GLU A 206 -36.18 -7.20 -10.76
CA GLU A 206 -35.35 -8.35 -11.16
C GLU A 206 -34.80 -8.13 -12.59
N VAL A 207 -33.49 -8.25 -12.76
CA VAL A 207 -32.76 -8.01 -14.02
C VAL A 207 -32.31 -9.32 -14.66
N ALA A 208 -31.81 -10.24 -13.83
CA ALA A 208 -31.29 -11.51 -14.31
C ALA A 208 -31.41 -12.59 -13.24
N ILE A 209 -31.46 -13.83 -13.70
CA ILE A 209 -31.52 -15.03 -12.86
C ILE A 209 -30.49 -16.03 -13.37
N SER A 210 -29.72 -16.60 -12.44
CA SER A 210 -28.77 -17.66 -12.77
C SER A 210 -29.45 -19.04 -12.86
N ASN A 211 -28.82 -19.96 -13.58
CA ASN A 211 -29.21 -21.36 -13.55
C ASN A 211 -29.01 -21.94 -12.13
N PRO A 212 -29.93 -22.79 -11.65
CA PRO A 212 -29.79 -23.38 -10.33
C PRO A 212 -28.59 -24.33 -10.27
N VAL A 213 -27.76 -24.18 -9.25
CA VAL A 213 -26.65 -25.07 -8.94
C VAL A 213 -27.07 -26.02 -7.82
N GLY A 214 -26.90 -27.32 -8.04
CA GLY A 214 -27.18 -28.36 -7.04
C GLY A 214 -25.95 -28.73 -6.21
N LEU A 215 -26.05 -28.60 -4.90
CA LEU A 215 -25.08 -29.10 -3.93
C LEU A 215 -25.57 -30.44 -3.36
N ALA A 216 -24.99 -31.54 -3.83
CA ALA A 216 -25.29 -32.88 -3.33
C ALA A 216 -24.47 -33.22 -2.07
N ALA A 217 -25.04 -34.03 -1.18
CA ALA A 217 -24.30 -34.69 -0.11
C ALA A 217 -23.17 -35.55 -0.68
N ARG A 218 -21.99 -35.56 -0.05
CA ARG A 218 -20.82 -36.33 -0.50
C ARG A 218 -20.39 -37.31 0.58
N GLY A 219 -20.23 -38.59 0.21
CA GLY A 219 -19.92 -39.68 1.14
C GLY A 219 -18.45 -39.85 1.50
N THR A 220 -17.51 -39.16 0.85
CA THR A 220 -16.07 -39.27 1.16
C THR A 220 -15.35 -37.94 0.88
N PRO A 221 -14.55 -37.42 1.82
CA PRO A 221 -13.69 -36.27 1.56
C PRO A 221 -12.51 -36.73 0.71
N LEU A 222 -12.29 -36.05 -0.42
CA LEU A 222 -11.04 -36.09 -1.15
C LEU A 222 -10.47 -34.67 -1.11
N GLU A 223 -9.15 -34.53 -0.98
CA GLU A 223 -8.42 -33.26 -1.00
C GLU A 223 -8.35 -32.61 -2.39
N ALA A 224 -9.34 -32.82 -3.26
CA ALA A 224 -9.42 -32.17 -4.56
C ALA A 224 -10.57 -31.16 -4.53
N THR A 225 -10.25 -29.92 -4.88
CA THR A 225 -11.24 -28.85 -5.03
C THR A 225 -11.60 -28.72 -6.49
N ALA A 226 -12.89 -28.65 -6.81
CA ALA A 226 -13.35 -28.40 -8.17
C ALA A 226 -14.34 -27.24 -8.11
N VAL A 227 -14.09 -26.21 -8.92
CA VAL A 227 -14.96 -25.05 -9.09
C VAL A 227 -15.64 -25.23 -10.44
N LEU A 228 -16.97 -25.31 -10.44
CA LEU A 228 -17.80 -25.34 -11.63
C LEU A 228 -18.39 -23.95 -11.82
N GLU A 229 -17.94 -23.24 -12.84
CA GLU A 229 -18.46 -21.92 -13.20
C GLU A 229 -19.35 -22.07 -14.43
N THR A 230 -20.50 -21.40 -14.42
CA THR A 230 -21.38 -21.33 -15.59
C THR A 230 -21.51 -19.87 -16.00
N THR A 231 -21.11 -19.54 -17.21
CA THR A 231 -21.21 -18.20 -17.78
C THR A 231 -22.18 -18.26 -18.96
N SER A 232 -23.19 -17.40 -18.96
CA SER A 232 -24.22 -17.38 -20.00
C SER A 232 -24.62 -15.93 -20.25
N SER A 233 -24.38 -15.42 -21.45
CA SER A 233 -24.88 -14.11 -21.88
C SER A 233 -26.34 -14.16 -22.32
N THR A 234 -26.80 -15.33 -22.78
CA THR A 234 -28.20 -15.62 -23.15
C THR A 234 -28.62 -16.98 -22.59
N PRO A 235 -29.91 -17.25 -22.31
CA PRO A 235 -30.37 -18.55 -21.80
C PRO A 235 -30.02 -19.74 -22.71
N ASP A 236 -29.89 -19.51 -24.02
CA ASP A 236 -29.76 -20.56 -25.01
C ASP A 236 -28.31 -21.07 -25.20
N ASN A 237 -27.31 -20.37 -24.66
CA ASN A 237 -25.88 -20.70 -24.86
C ASN A 237 -25.06 -20.57 -23.57
N PRO A 238 -25.27 -21.46 -22.58
CA PRO A 238 -24.43 -21.49 -21.37
C PRO A 238 -23.08 -22.15 -21.67
N ASN A 239 -22.01 -21.50 -21.25
CA ASN A 239 -20.68 -22.08 -21.13
C ASN A 239 -20.47 -22.59 -19.71
N VAL A 240 -19.87 -23.77 -19.57
CA VAL A 240 -19.58 -24.39 -18.28
C VAL A 240 -18.10 -24.72 -18.21
N CYS A 241 -17.39 -24.10 -17.27
CA CYS A 241 -15.97 -24.30 -17.02
C CYS A 241 -15.76 -25.05 -15.70
N VAL A 242 -14.85 -26.02 -15.68
CA VAL A 242 -14.41 -26.67 -14.43
C VAL A 242 -12.93 -26.39 -14.22
N THR A 243 -12.63 -25.75 -13.10
CA THR A 243 -11.26 -25.60 -12.60
C THR A 243 -11.06 -26.58 -11.46
N VAL A 244 -10.15 -27.54 -11.63
CA VAL A 244 -9.76 -28.49 -10.57
C VAL A 244 -8.42 -28.06 -9.98
N SER A 245 -8.40 -27.85 -8.67
CA SER A 245 -7.22 -27.52 -7.88
C SER A 245 -6.89 -28.64 -6.90
N ASN A 246 -5.60 -28.84 -6.65
CA ASN A 246 -5.04 -29.92 -5.84
C ASN A 246 -5.37 -31.34 -6.39
N SER A 247 -5.13 -31.56 -7.68
CA SER A 247 -5.41 -32.83 -8.36
C SER A 247 -4.29 -33.86 -8.15
N PRO A 248 -4.53 -35.02 -7.49
CA PRO A 248 -3.57 -36.12 -7.46
C PRO A 248 -3.29 -36.67 -8.88
N PRO A 249 -2.13 -37.32 -9.11
CA PRO A 249 -1.84 -37.96 -10.39
C PRO A 249 -2.90 -39.02 -10.73
N GLY A 250 -3.47 -38.95 -11.94
CA GLY A 250 -4.45 -39.93 -12.44
C GLY A 250 -5.93 -39.57 -12.23
N LEU A 251 -6.25 -38.39 -11.70
CA LEU A 251 -7.63 -37.90 -11.60
C LEU A 251 -8.22 -37.63 -13.00
N GLN A 252 -9.39 -38.18 -13.29
CA GLN A 252 -10.10 -38.00 -14.57
C GLN A 252 -11.38 -37.18 -14.36
N LEU A 253 -11.53 -36.11 -15.13
CA LEU A 253 -12.79 -35.38 -15.23
C LEU A 253 -13.77 -36.18 -16.10
N LYS A 254 -14.98 -36.43 -15.59
CA LYS A 254 -16.07 -37.05 -16.35
C LYS A 254 -17.31 -36.19 -16.21
N TRP A 255 -17.86 -35.78 -17.34
CA TRP A 255 -19.12 -35.07 -17.35
C TRP A 255 -20.27 -36.04 -17.16
N GLN A 256 -21.31 -35.62 -16.46
CA GLN A 256 -22.54 -36.36 -16.28
C GLN A 256 -23.71 -35.43 -16.49
N THR A 257 -24.75 -35.92 -17.14
CA THR A 257 -25.96 -35.16 -17.40
C THR A 257 -27.14 -35.86 -16.74
N SER A 258 -28.01 -35.08 -16.10
CA SER A 258 -29.24 -35.57 -15.51
C SER A 258 -30.41 -34.69 -15.94
N LYS A 259 -31.54 -35.31 -16.31
CA LYS A 259 -32.77 -34.57 -16.62
C LYS A 259 -33.57 -34.18 -15.38
N ASN A 260 -33.33 -34.86 -14.24
CA ASN A 260 -34.12 -34.74 -13.02
C ASN A 260 -33.28 -34.53 -11.75
N GLY A 261 -31.95 -34.46 -11.88
CA GLY A 261 -30.99 -34.35 -10.77
C GLY A 261 -30.86 -35.60 -9.89
N ARG A 262 -31.55 -36.71 -10.25
CA ARG A 262 -31.56 -37.97 -9.49
C ARG A 262 -30.94 -39.13 -10.28
N ASP A 263 -31.23 -39.20 -11.57
CA ASP A 263 -30.70 -40.22 -12.48
C ASP A 263 -29.62 -39.61 -13.37
N TRP A 264 -28.39 -40.09 -13.22
CA TRP A 264 -27.22 -39.53 -13.87
C TRP A 264 -26.71 -40.46 -14.97
N ASN A 265 -26.76 -39.98 -16.21
CA ASN A 265 -26.16 -40.67 -17.34
C ASN A 265 -24.72 -40.18 -17.52
N ARG A 266 -23.82 -41.06 -17.98
CA ARG A 266 -22.49 -40.64 -18.39
C ARG A 266 -22.63 -39.62 -19.52
N GLY A 267 -22.19 -38.40 -19.25
CA GLY A 267 -22.00 -37.37 -20.25
C GLY A 267 -20.75 -37.64 -21.07
N TRP A 268 -20.58 -36.84 -22.11
CA TRP A 268 -19.51 -36.91 -23.10
C TRP A 268 -18.13 -36.57 -22.52
#